data_AF-A0A7W1TNP6-F1
#
_entry.id   AF-A0A7W1TNP6-F1
#
_cell.length_a   1.000
_cell.length_b   1.000
_cell.length_c   1.000
_cell.angle_alpha   90.00
_cell.angle_beta   90.00
_cell.angle_gamma   90.00
#
_symmetry.space_group_name_H-M   'P 1'
#
loop_
_entity.id
_entity.type
_entity.pdbx_description
1 polymer ?
#
loop_
_entity_poly.entity_id
_entity_poly.type
_entity_poly.pdbx_seq_one_letter_code
_entity_poly.pdbx_strand_id
1 'polypeptide(L)'
;MYVRWIVRRHKSDEAANISFFDAYLVESYRDGRGVPRQRTMGYLGNVREIEGAFPAIERALFLIRATSILDSNPALSAFDRQMIRGMLQEKVPPLTEAELRRAAGVNQQWFEGSMKGAPDQTRRAESDLMEM
;
A
#
# COMPACT_ATOMS: atom_id res chain seq x y z
N MET A 1 17.68 -6.24 -12.61
CA MET A 1 17.31 -6.10 -11.18
C MET A 1 16.06 -6.93 -10.91
N TYR A 2 15.72 -7.20 -9.64
CA TYR A 2 14.50 -7.96 -9.31
C TYR A 2 13.94 -7.57 -7.93
N VAL A 3 12.72 -8.00 -7.66
CA VAL A 3 12.09 -7.87 -6.33
C VAL A 3 12.37 -9.11 -5.51
N ARG A 4 13.03 -8.95 -4.36
CA ARG A 4 13.17 -10.00 -3.35
C ARG A 4 12.10 -9.83 -2.29
N TRP A 5 11.33 -10.89 -2.06
CA TRP A 5 10.32 -10.95 -1.00
C TRP A 5 10.88 -11.66 0.24
N ILE A 6 10.67 -11.06 1.41
CA ILE A 6 10.88 -11.70 2.70
C ILE A 6 9.52 -11.87 3.37
N VAL A 7 9.20 -13.09 3.78
CA VAL A 7 7.91 -13.42 4.40
C VAL A 7 8.12 -13.68 5.88
N ARG A 8 7.34 -13.01 6.72
CA ARG A 8 7.34 -13.20 8.18
C ARG A 8 5.92 -13.54 8.63
N ARG A 9 5.76 -14.61 9.40
CA ARG A 9 4.48 -14.93 10.05
C ARG A 9 4.34 -14.21 11.38
N HIS A 10 3.10 -13.90 11.75
CA HIS A 10 2.82 -13.43 13.10
C HIS A 10 3.18 -14.52 14.12
N LYS A 11 3.70 -14.15 15.31
CA LYS A 11 4.20 -15.12 16.31
C LYS A 11 3.11 -15.90 17.04
N SER A 12 1.86 -15.46 16.94
CA SER A 12 0.70 -16.13 17.55
C SER A 12 -0.17 -16.64 16.42
N ASP A 13 0.02 -17.91 16.07
CA ASP A 13 -0.79 -18.63 15.07
C ASP A 13 -2.26 -18.81 15.53
N GLU A 14 -2.55 -18.60 16.81
CA GLU A 14 -3.90 -18.72 17.39
C GLU A 14 -4.76 -17.45 17.27
N ALA A 15 -4.16 -16.27 17.06
CA ALA A 15 -4.89 -15.00 17.14
C ALA A 15 -5.31 -14.42 15.79
N ALA A 16 -4.54 -14.64 14.72
CA ALA A 16 -4.88 -14.24 13.36
C ALA A 16 -3.92 -14.85 12.33
N ASN A 17 -4.44 -15.41 11.24
CA ASN A 17 -3.65 -15.94 10.13
C ASN A 17 -3.12 -14.80 9.25
N ILE A 18 -2.05 -14.15 9.73
CA ILE A 18 -1.45 -12.97 9.09
C ILE A 18 0.00 -13.25 8.70
N SER A 19 0.31 -12.98 7.44
CA SER A 19 1.68 -12.99 6.90
C SER A 19 2.08 -11.60 6.42
N PHE A 20 3.32 -11.21 6.73
CA PHE A 20 3.92 -9.95 6.31
C PHE A 20 4.88 -10.21 5.17
N PHE A 21 4.70 -9.52 4.06
CA PHE A 21 5.55 -9.62 2.88
C PHE A 21 6.32 -8.32 2.72
N ASP A 22 7.62 -8.34 3.01
CA ASP A 22 8.54 -7.22 2.83
C ASP A 22 9.19 -7.31 1.45
N ALA A 23 9.08 -6.24 0.65
CA ALA A 23 9.64 -6.17 -0.70
C ALA A 23 10.95 -5.37 -0.71
N TYR A 24 11.99 -5.94 -1.31
CA TYR A 24 13.29 -5.29 -1.50
C TYR A 24 13.67 -5.26 -2.97
N LEU A 25 14.14 -4.11 -3.44
CA LEU A 25 14.78 -3.98 -4.75
C LEU A 25 16.21 -4.50 -4.64
N VAL A 26 16.57 -5.49 -5.46
CA VAL A 26 17.88 -6.11 -5.47
C VAL A 26 18.51 -6.02 -6.86
N GLU A 27 19.78 -5.63 -6.90
CA GLU A 27 20.60 -5.69 -8.09
C GLU A 27 21.52 -6.92 -8.03
N SER A 28 21.59 -7.64 -9.15
CA SER A 28 22.58 -8.71 -9.37
C SER A 28 23.64 -8.20 -10.34
N TYR A 29 24.90 -8.42 -10.02
CA TYR A 29 26.05 -8.01 -10.82
C TYR A 29 27.17 -9.05 -10.71
N ARG A 30 28.22 -8.93 -11.52
CA ARG A 30 29.45 -9.70 -11.35
C ARG A 30 30.56 -8.79 -10.84
N ASP A 31 31.34 -9.26 -9.88
CA ASP A 31 32.51 -8.52 -9.42
C ASP A 31 33.67 -8.58 -10.45
N GLY A 32 34.79 -7.91 -10.14
CA GLY A 32 35.96 -7.88 -11.04
C GLY A 32 36.61 -9.24 -11.32
N ARG A 33 36.22 -10.30 -10.61
CA ARG A 33 36.65 -11.68 -10.86
C ARG A 33 35.57 -12.50 -11.58
N GLY A 34 34.50 -11.86 -12.04
CA GLY A 34 33.37 -12.51 -12.69
C GLY A 34 32.44 -13.25 -11.72
N VAL A 35 32.62 -13.14 -10.40
CA VAL A 35 31.79 -13.87 -9.42
C VAL A 35 30.43 -13.16 -9.28
N PRO A 36 29.30 -13.89 -9.33
CA PRO A 36 27.99 -13.29 -9.16
C PRO A 36 27.80 -12.76 -7.73
N ARG A 37 27.31 -11.53 -7.63
CA ARG A 37 27.04 -10.79 -6.39
C ARG A 37 25.65 -10.18 -6.45
N GLN A 38 25.14 -9.84 -5.27
CA GLN A 38 23.87 -9.15 -5.10
C GLN A 38 24.02 -8.01 -4.10
N ARG A 39 23.32 -6.91 -4.34
CA ARG A 39 23.18 -5.82 -3.37
C ARG A 39 21.74 -5.36 -3.27
N THR A 40 21.31 -5.06 -2.05
CA THR A 40 20.01 -4.43 -1.79
C THR A 40 20.10 -2.96 -2.18
N MET A 41 19.26 -2.56 -3.12
CA MET A 41 19.18 -1.18 -3.61
C MET A 41 18.20 -0.35 -2.80
N GLY A 42 17.17 -0.96 -2.21
CA GLY A 42 16.19 -0.27 -1.39
C GLY A 42 15.07 -1.16 -0.89
N TYR A 43 14.36 -0.67 0.13
CA TYR A 43 13.14 -1.27 0.65
C TYR A 43 11.93 -0.62 -0.06
N LEU A 44 11.07 -1.44 -0.66
CA LEU A 44 9.90 -0.97 -1.43
C LEU A 44 8.62 -0.89 -0.59
N GLY A 45 8.63 -1.46 0.62
CA GLY A 45 7.49 -1.49 1.54
C GLY A 45 7.08 -2.90 1.92
N ASN A 46 6.04 -2.99 2.75
CA ASN A 46 5.42 -4.25 3.12
C ASN A 46 3.94 -4.27 2.76
N VAL A 47 3.41 -5.47 2.57
CA VAL A 47 1.98 -5.75 2.45
C VAL A 47 1.60 -6.88 3.39
N ARG A 48 0.42 -6.79 4.00
CA ARG A 48 -0.12 -7.83 4.86
C ARG A 48 -1.06 -8.72 4.08
N GLU A 49 -0.84 -10.02 4.17
CA GLU A 49 -1.79 -11.06 3.78
C GLU A 49 -2.56 -11.48 5.03
N ILE A 50 -3.89 -11.47 4.93
CA ILE A 50 -4.80 -11.83 6.02
C ILE A 50 -5.71 -12.92 5.47
N GLU A 51 -5.74 -14.08 6.14
CA GLU A 51 -6.53 -15.24 5.69
C GLU A 51 -6.25 -15.65 4.23
N GLY A 52 -4.98 -15.60 3.81
CA GLY A 52 -4.56 -16.00 2.46
C GLY A 52 -4.93 -15.01 1.35
N ALA A 53 -5.35 -13.79 1.70
CA ALA A 53 -5.63 -12.73 0.73
C ALA A 53 -4.94 -11.43 1.11
N PHE A 54 -4.49 -10.66 0.12
CA PHE A 54 -4.05 -9.29 0.31
C PHE A 54 -5.26 -8.34 0.29
N PRO A 55 -5.61 -7.67 1.41
CA PRO A 55 -6.75 -6.76 1.44
C PRO A 55 -6.61 -5.60 0.44
N ALA A 56 -7.72 -5.16 -0.15
CA ALA A 56 -7.74 -4.10 -1.15
C ALA A 56 -6.95 -2.85 -0.73
N ILE A 57 -7.18 -2.33 0.48
CA ILE A 57 -6.49 -1.14 0.98
C ILE A 57 -4.98 -1.36 1.15
N GLU A 58 -4.56 -2.53 1.64
CA GLU A 58 -3.15 -2.88 1.82
C GLU A 58 -2.43 -2.95 0.46
N ARG A 59 -3.06 -3.57 -0.54
CA ARG A 59 -2.52 -3.63 -1.91
C ARG A 59 -2.32 -2.24 -2.50
N ALA A 60 -3.34 -1.38 -2.40
CA ALA A 60 -3.30 -0.03 -2.95
C ALA A 60 -2.20 0.80 -2.30
N LEU A 61 -2.14 0.84 -0.97
CA LEU A 61 -1.13 1.59 -0.24
C LEU A 61 0.29 1.10 -0.52
N PHE A 62 0.48 -0.22 -0.58
CA PHE A 62 1.75 -0.82 -0.93
C PHE A 62 2.19 -0.42 -2.35
N LEU A 63 1.33 -0.58 -3.36
CA LEU A 63 1.67 -0.27 -4.75
C LEU A 63 1.95 1.21 -4.97
N ILE A 64 1.21 2.11 -4.32
CA ILE A 64 1.46 3.56 -4.38
C ILE A 64 2.85 3.87 -3.82
N ARG A 65 3.17 3.35 -2.64
CA ARG A 65 4.47 3.58 -1.99
C ARG A 65 5.61 3.01 -2.81
N ALA A 66 5.51 1.75 -3.23
CA ALA A 66 6.54 1.10 -4.02
C ALA A 66 6.77 1.83 -5.34
N THR A 67 5.71 2.26 -6.02
CA THR A 67 5.78 3.03 -7.26
C THR A 67 6.53 4.35 -7.07
N SER A 68 6.19 5.10 -6.02
CA SER A 68 6.86 6.37 -5.69
C SER A 68 8.36 6.19 -5.42
N ILE A 69 8.74 5.12 -4.71
CA ILE A 69 10.15 4.78 -4.47
C ILE A 69 10.88 4.43 -5.78
N LEU A 70 10.23 3.72 -6.70
CA LEU A 70 10.83 3.39 -8.00
C LEU A 70 11.01 4.63 -8.87
N ASP A 71 10.04 5.55 -8.87
CA ASP A 71 10.09 6.78 -9.66
C ASP A 71 11.15 7.76 -9.17
N SER A 72 11.33 7.84 -7.86
CA SER A 72 12.33 8.70 -7.24
C SER A 72 13.75 8.14 -7.30
N ASN A 73 13.94 6.87 -7.69
CA ASN A 73 15.27 6.26 -7.74
C ASN A 73 16.01 6.62 -9.05
N PRO A 74 17.11 7.41 -8.99
CA PRO A 74 17.85 7.84 -10.17
C PRO A 74 18.69 6.72 -10.80
N ALA A 75 18.95 5.62 -10.08
CA ALA A 75 19.71 4.49 -10.59
C ALA A 75 18.88 3.56 -11.50
N LEU A 76 17.57 3.82 -11.63
CA LEU A 76 16.66 3.01 -12.42
C LEU A 76 16.34 3.68 -13.76
N SER A 77 16.50 2.92 -14.85
CA SER A 77 15.97 3.33 -16.15
C SER A 77 14.44 3.23 -16.17
N ALA A 78 13.80 3.88 -17.16
CA ALA A 78 12.35 3.74 -17.36
C ALA A 78 11.93 2.27 -17.60
N PHE A 79 12.77 1.50 -18.29
CA PHE A 79 12.55 0.08 -18.53
C PHE A 79 12.62 -0.73 -17.22
N ASP A 80 13.64 -0.49 -16.39
CA ASP A 80 13.76 -1.16 -15.08
C ASP A 80 12.54 -0.86 -14.20
N ARG A 81 12.09 0.39 -14.15
CA ARG A 81 10.89 0.78 -13.39
C ARG A 81 9.66 0.01 -13.86
N GLN A 82 9.43 -0.06 -15.17
CA GLN A 82 8.29 -0.78 -15.72
C GLN A 82 8.36 -2.29 -15.41
N MET A 83 9.53 -2.90 -15.61
CA MET A 83 9.74 -4.31 -15.32
C MET A 83 9.49 -4.62 -13.84
N ILE A 84 10.10 -3.85 -12.93
CA ILE A 84 9.95 -4.04 -11.48
C ILE A 84 8.50 -3.81 -11.03
N ARG A 85 7.80 -2.82 -11.60
CA ARG A 85 6.34 -2.64 -11.37
C ARG A 85 5.55 -3.88 -11.77
N GLY A 86 5.86 -4.48 -12.92
CA GLY A 86 5.25 -5.73 -13.35
C GLY A 86 5.44 -6.85 -12.33
N MET A 87 6.67 -7.03 -11.83
CA MET A 87 6.97 -8.04 -10.80
C MET A 87 6.22 -7.79 -9.47
N LEU A 88 6.07 -6.52 -9.07
CA LEU A 88 5.28 -6.16 -7.89
C LEU A 88 3.81 -6.50 -8.10
N GLN A 89 3.26 -6.18 -9.26
CA GLN A 89 1.85 -6.40 -9.60
C GLN A 89 1.50 -7.88 -9.80
N GLU A 90 2.46 -8.70 -10.24
CA GLU A 90 2.27 -10.15 -10.31
C GLU A 90 2.03 -10.76 -8.93
N LYS A 91 2.77 -10.30 -7.90
CA LYS A 91 2.60 -10.78 -6.53
C LYS A 91 1.44 -10.10 -5.80
N VAL A 92 1.30 -8.78 -6.00
CA VAL A 92 0.31 -7.92 -5.34
C VAL A 92 -0.50 -7.22 -6.43
N PRO A 93 -1.59 -7.83 -6.91
CA PRO A 93 -2.34 -7.30 -8.03
C PRO A 93 -2.95 -5.93 -7.70
N PRO A 94 -3.03 -5.01 -8.69
CA PRO A 94 -3.71 -3.74 -8.52
C PRO A 94 -5.19 -3.94 -8.21
N LEU A 95 -5.83 -2.90 -7.70
CA LEU A 95 -7.28 -2.91 -7.48
C LEU A 95 -8.00 -3.10 -8.81
N THR A 96 -9.01 -3.97 -8.80
CA THR A 96 -9.94 -4.08 -9.91
C THR A 96 -10.88 -2.88 -9.96
N GLU A 97 -11.47 -2.65 -11.13
CA GLU A 97 -12.48 -1.59 -11.29
C GLU A 97 -13.67 -1.78 -10.34
N ALA A 98 -14.11 -3.02 -10.12
CA ALA A 98 -15.20 -3.33 -9.21
C ALA A 98 -14.87 -2.95 -7.75
N GLU A 99 -13.64 -3.20 -7.31
CA GLU A 99 -13.17 -2.83 -5.97
C GLU A 99 -13.08 -1.31 -5.81
N LEU A 100 -12.60 -0.60 -6.84
CA LEU A 100 -12.55 0.86 -6.86
C LEU A 100 -13.96 1.46 -6.79
N ARG A 101 -14.89 0.98 -7.61
CA ARG A 101 -16.28 1.45 -7.60
C ARG A 101 -16.95 1.21 -6.25
N ARG A 102 -16.70 0.03 -5.64
CA ARG A 102 -17.22 -0.27 -4.30
C ARG A 102 -16.66 0.67 -3.24
N ALA A 103 -15.34 0.91 -3.25
CA ALA A 103 -14.70 1.83 -2.32
C ALA A 103 -15.23 3.26 -2.49
N ALA A 104 -15.41 3.72 -3.73
CA ALA A 104 -15.99 5.02 -4.03
C ALA A 104 -17.43 5.15 -3.50
N GLY A 105 -18.28 4.15 -3.74
CA GLY A 105 -19.66 4.15 -3.26
C GLY A 105 -19.78 4.17 -1.74
N VAL A 106 -18.95 3.39 -1.03
CA VAL A 106 -18.92 3.40 0.44
C VAL A 106 -18.48 4.77 0.97
N ASN A 107 -17.44 5.36 0.37
CA ASN A 107 -16.98 6.69 0.77
C ASN A 107 -18.03 7.78 0.52
N GLN A 108 -18.76 7.70 -0.60
CA GLN A 108 -19.86 8.63 -0.90
C GLN A 108 -21.01 8.50 0.10
N GLN A 109 -21.44 7.28 0.43
CA GLN A 109 -22.48 7.05 1.44
C GLN A 109 -22.07 7.59 2.81
N TRP A 110 -20.82 7.38 3.20
CA TRP A 110 -20.26 7.95 4.42
C TRP A 110 -20.31 9.48 4.40
N PHE A 111 -19.85 10.10 3.32
CA PHE A 111 -19.86 11.56 3.18
C PHE A 111 -21.28 12.14 3.27
N GLU A 112 -22.24 11.55 2.54
CA GLU A 112 -23.64 11.96 2.57
C GLU A 112 -24.28 11.75 3.96
N GLY A 113 -23.93 10.67 4.65
CA GLY A 113 -24.38 10.40 6.02
C GLY A 113 -23.79 11.37 7.04
N SER A 114 -22.50 11.69 6.94
CA SER A 114 -21.83 12.69 7.78
C SER A 114 -22.39 14.09 7.58
N MET A 115 -22.79 14.45 6.35
CA MET A 115 -23.44 15.72 6.05
C MET A 115 -24.88 15.80 6.61
N LYS A 116 -25.61 14.68 6.65
CA LYS A 116 -26.97 14.61 7.24
C LYS A 116 -26.97 14.56 8.77
N GLY A 117 -25.86 14.13 9.38
CA GLY A 117 -25.70 14.00 10.83
C GLY A 117 -24.97 15.16 11.51
N ALA A 118 -24.56 16.21 10.78
CA ALA A 118 -23.97 17.39 11.39
C ALA A 118 -25.03 18.15 12.19
N PRO A 119 -24.97 18.20 13.54
CA PRO A 119 -25.86 19.07 14.28
C PRO A 119 -25.57 20.51 13.84
N ASP A 120 -26.63 21.24 13.53
CA ASP A 120 -26.64 22.68 13.27
C ASP A 120 -26.14 23.40 14.54
N GLN A 121 -24.82 23.49 14.70
CA GLN A 121 -24.16 24.14 15.84
C GLN A 121 -24.46 25.65 15.89
N THR A 122 -25.03 26.20 14.81
CA THR A 122 -25.43 27.60 14.71
C THR A 122 -26.64 27.95 15.59
N ARG A 123 -27.53 27.00 15.91
CA ARG A 123 -28.71 27.27 16.77
C ARG A 123 -28.45 27.27 18.28
N ARG A 124 -27.34 26.68 18.75
CA ARG A 124 -27.00 26.70 20.20
C ARG A 124 -26.39 28.03 20.63
N ALA A 125 -25.70 28.73 19.74
CA ALA A 125 -25.09 30.02 20.06
C ALA A 125 -26.11 31.15 20.26
N GLU A 126 -27.30 31.07 19.67
CA GLU A 126 -28.35 32.10 19.82
C GLU A 126 -29.20 31.91 21.09
N SER A 127 -29.28 30.68 21.62
CA SER A 127 -29.98 30.38 22.87
C SER A 127 -29.24 30.92 24.10
N ASP A 128 -27.91 30.80 24.10
CA ASP A 128 -27.08 31.18 25.26
C ASP A 128 -26.84 32.70 25.35
N LEU A 129 -27.13 33.46 24.29
CA LEU A 129 -27.04 34.92 24.23
C LEU A 129 -28.34 35.65 24.60
N MET A 130 -29.47 34.94 24.71
CA MET A 130 -30.75 35.51 25.15
C MET A 130 -31.07 35.28 26.64
N GLU A 131 -30.25 34.50 27.34
CA GLU A 131 -30.37 34.27 28.79
C GLU A 131 -29.35 35.06 29.65
N MET A 132 -28.60 36.01 29.05
CA MET A 132 -27.77 37.00 29.76
C MET A 132 -28.37 38.40 29.70
#